data_AF-A0A5J5LXI8-F1
#
_entry.id   AF-A0A5J5LXI8-F1
#
_cell.length_a   1.000
_cell.length_b   1.000
_cell.length_c   1.000
_cell.angle_alpha   90.00
_cell.angle_beta   90.00
_cell.angle_gamma   90.00
#
_symmetry.space_group_name_H-M   'P 1'
#
loop_
_entity.id
_entity.type
_entity.pdbx_description
1 polymer ?
#
loop_
_entity_poly.entity_id
_entity_poly.type
_entity_poly.pdbx_seq_one_letter_code
_entity_poly.pdbx_strand_id
1 'polypeptide(L)'
;MHQLPTIPETLWLRLLGRGGTRERSIDELARLSPNNPLKSASLNLLYNSSRNLEALSKKTQEDREFIMRLAPLYQQDREQAIQEGAQQEALKLVLRQLQRRFGEIPQNLEETIRNLPVERLEDLGLALLDFNTLTDLDNWLHP
;
A
#
# COMPACT_ATOMS: atom_id res chain seq x y z
N MET A 1 -23.94 0.10 29.57
CA MET A 1 -23.24 0.63 28.38
C MET A 1 -23.18 -0.48 27.34
N HIS A 2 -23.73 -0.27 26.14
CA HIS A 2 -23.65 -1.24 25.05
C HIS A 2 -22.35 -0.97 24.27
N GLN A 3 -21.37 -1.87 24.36
CA GLN A 3 -20.20 -1.84 23.48
C GLN A 3 -20.61 -2.41 22.11
N LEU A 4 -20.10 -1.83 21.03
CA LEU A 4 -20.28 -2.39 19.70
C LEU A 4 -19.63 -3.79 19.64
N PRO A 5 -20.25 -4.76 18.96
CA PRO A 5 -19.70 -6.10 18.83
C PRO A 5 -18.32 -6.04 18.18
N THR A 6 -17.37 -6.87 18.62
CA THR A 6 -15.99 -6.94 18.10
C THR A 6 -15.95 -7.69 16.76
N ILE A 7 -16.54 -7.09 15.74
CA ILE A 7 -16.59 -7.63 14.37
C ILE A 7 -15.96 -6.63 13.38
N PRO A 8 -15.52 -7.09 12.18
CA PRO A 8 -14.91 -6.21 11.16
C PRO A 8 -15.79 -5.01 10.78
N GLU A 9 -17.11 -5.20 10.72
CA GLU A 9 -18.08 -4.21 10.25
C GLU A 9 -18.23 -3.02 11.23
N THR A 10 -17.90 -3.22 12.50
CA THR A 10 -17.96 -2.16 13.52
C THR A 10 -16.59 -1.55 13.84
N LEU A 11 -15.52 -2.07 13.23
CA LEU A 11 -14.13 -1.68 13.51
C LEU A 11 -13.96 -0.16 13.41
N TRP A 12 -14.48 0.44 12.33
CA TRP A 12 -14.36 1.87 12.09
C TRP A 12 -15.15 2.71 13.11
N LEU A 13 -16.33 2.26 13.53
CA LEU A 13 -17.09 2.93 14.60
C LEU A 13 -16.37 2.84 15.96
N ARG A 14 -15.68 1.74 16.22
CA ARG A 14 -14.89 1.55 17.45
C ARG A 14 -13.60 2.35 17.45
N LEU A 15 -12.99 2.58 16.28
CA LEU A 15 -11.84 3.47 16.09
C LEU A 15 -12.17 4.94 16.40
N LEU A 16 -13.40 5.38 16.15
CA LEU A 16 -13.88 6.75 16.45
C LEU A 16 -14.33 6.95 17.92
N GLY A 17 -14.58 5.86 18.64
CA GLY A 17 -14.93 5.89 20.08
C GLY A 17 -13.77 6.36 20.97
N ARG A 18 -13.94 6.41 22.30
CA ARG A 18 -12.88 6.74 23.29
C ARG A 18 -12.64 5.58 24.26
N GLY A 19 -11.49 5.56 24.95
CA GLY A 19 -11.10 4.58 25.95
C GLY A 19 -10.64 3.23 25.36
N GLY A 20 -10.63 2.18 26.19
CA GLY A 20 -10.05 0.87 25.85
C GLY A 20 -10.68 0.09 24.68
N THR A 21 -11.79 0.59 24.10
CA THR A 21 -12.37 0.07 22.85
C THR A 21 -11.60 0.57 21.62
N ARG A 22 -11.02 1.78 21.70
CA ARG A 22 -10.21 2.37 20.63
C ARG A 22 -8.87 1.64 20.50
N GLU A 23 -8.18 1.37 21.61
CA GLU A 23 -6.89 0.68 21.60
C GLU A 23 -6.97 -0.71 20.94
N ARG A 24 -7.94 -1.54 21.35
CA ARG A 24 -8.17 -2.86 20.75
C ARG A 24 -8.46 -2.77 19.24
N SER A 25 -9.13 -1.71 18.82
CA SER A 25 -9.45 -1.48 17.41
C SER A 25 -8.23 -1.03 16.60
N ILE A 26 -7.26 -0.35 17.21
CA ILE A 26 -5.97 -0.05 16.57
C ILE A 26 -5.16 -1.34 16.38
N ASP A 27 -5.16 -2.24 17.37
CA ASP A 27 -4.49 -3.53 17.24
C ASP A 27 -5.14 -4.41 16.15
N GLU A 28 -6.47 -4.39 16.06
CA GLU A 28 -7.21 -5.04 14.97
C GLU A 28 -6.88 -4.43 13.60
N LEU A 29 -6.81 -3.10 13.50
CA LEU A 29 -6.40 -2.38 12.29
C LEU A 29 -4.97 -2.73 11.88
N ALA A 30 -4.05 -2.83 12.84
CA ALA A 30 -2.65 -3.19 12.60
C ALA A 30 -2.51 -4.59 11.99
N ARG A 31 -3.38 -5.53 12.38
CA ARG A 31 -3.41 -6.92 11.88
C ARG A 31 -4.03 -7.08 10.48
N LEU A 32 -4.71 -6.06 9.96
CA LEU A 32 -5.26 -6.14 8.60
C LEU A 32 -4.13 -6.24 7.57
N SER A 33 -4.41 -6.97 6.48
CA SER A 33 -3.50 -7.06 5.33
C SER A 33 -3.10 -5.66 4.87
N PRO A 34 -1.83 -5.45 4.49
CA PRO A 34 -1.37 -4.13 4.07
C PRO A 34 -2.12 -3.60 2.82
N ASN A 35 -2.64 -4.48 1.96
CA ASN A 35 -3.39 -4.09 0.74
C ASN A 35 -4.91 -3.97 0.99
N ASN A 36 -5.36 -4.01 2.25
CA ASN A 36 -6.78 -3.98 2.57
C ASN A 36 -7.33 -2.54 2.45
N PRO A 37 -8.33 -2.27 1.58
CA PRO A 37 -8.89 -0.92 1.42
C PRO A 37 -9.41 -0.29 2.72
N LEU A 38 -9.95 -1.11 3.63
CA LEU A 38 -10.44 -0.66 4.93
C LEU A 38 -9.29 -0.15 5.81
N LYS A 39 -8.09 -0.73 5.69
CA LYS A 39 -6.91 -0.33 6.47
C LYS A 39 -6.49 1.08 6.10
N SER A 40 -6.24 1.34 4.82
CA SER A 40 -5.81 2.65 4.34
C SER A 40 -6.90 3.72 4.51
N ALA A 41 -8.18 3.38 4.29
CA ALA A 41 -9.29 4.30 4.54
C ALA A 41 -9.37 4.71 6.03
N SER A 42 -9.21 3.74 6.93
CA SER A 42 -9.22 3.99 8.38
C SER A 42 -8.01 4.80 8.82
N LEU A 43 -6.81 4.48 8.33
CA LEU A 43 -5.57 5.18 8.67
C LEU A 43 -5.61 6.65 8.21
N ASN A 44 -6.14 6.94 7.01
CA ASN A 44 -6.31 8.31 6.54
C ASN A 44 -7.19 9.16 7.47
N LEU A 45 -8.30 8.59 7.95
CA LEU A 45 -9.20 9.29 8.86
C LEU A 45 -8.61 9.48 10.25
N LEU A 46 -7.89 8.45 10.74
CA LEU A 46 -7.19 8.50 12.02
C LEU A 46 -6.04 9.50 11.99
N TYR A 47 -5.35 9.65 10.86
CA TYR A 47 -4.33 10.66 10.66
C TYR A 47 -4.93 12.07 10.72
N ASN A 48 -6.01 12.32 9.97
CA ASN A 48 -6.72 13.61 10.04
C ASN A 48 -7.19 13.92 11.47
N SER A 49 -7.70 12.92 12.18
CA SER A 49 -8.11 13.05 13.58
C SER A 49 -6.92 13.35 14.49
N SER A 50 -5.79 12.66 14.28
CA SER A 50 -4.55 12.87 15.04
C SER A 50 -4.01 14.29 14.84
N ARG A 51 -4.03 14.81 13.61
CA ARG A 51 -3.66 16.20 13.32
C ARG A 51 -4.55 17.21 14.04
N ASN A 52 -5.86 16.95 14.10
CA ASN A 52 -6.78 17.79 14.88
C ASN A 52 -6.46 17.74 16.37
N LEU A 53 -6.15 16.55 16.91
CA LEU A 53 -5.73 16.40 18.31
C LEU A 53 -4.39 17.09 18.56
N GLU A 54 -3.45 17.05 17.61
CA GLU A 54 -2.17 17.78 17.64
C GLU A 54 -2.33 19.29 17.67
N ALA A 55 -3.40 19.83 17.07
CA ALA A 55 -3.70 21.26 17.12
C ALA A 55 -4.27 21.72 18.48
N LEU A 56 -4.75 20.80 19.34
CA LEU A 56 -5.30 21.16 20.66
C LEU A 56 -4.19 21.66 21.61
N SER A 57 -4.41 22.81 22.25
CA SER A 57 -3.46 23.37 23.24
C SER A 57 -3.36 22.54 24.52
N LYS A 58 -4.43 21.86 24.93
CA LYS A 58 -4.46 20.92 26.05
C LYS A 58 -4.81 19.53 25.54
N LYS A 59 -3.82 18.61 25.52
CA LYS A 59 -4.02 17.21 25.18
C LYS A 59 -4.13 16.37 26.44
N THR A 60 -5.00 15.38 26.39
CA THR A 60 -5.04 14.35 27.43
C THR A 60 -3.87 13.38 27.23
N GLN A 61 -3.57 12.58 28.26
CA GLN A 61 -2.59 11.49 28.13
C GLN A 61 -3.05 10.46 27.09
N GLU A 62 -4.36 10.18 27.03
CA GLU A 62 -4.98 9.29 26.04
C GLU A 62 -4.73 9.78 24.60
N ASP A 63 -4.83 11.09 24.35
CA ASP A 63 -4.58 11.66 23.01
C ASP A 63 -3.12 11.47 22.58
N ARG A 64 -2.17 11.62 23.52
CA ARG A 64 -0.73 11.44 23.25
C ARG A 64 -0.41 9.98 22.92
N GLU A 65 -0.93 9.04 23.70
CA GLU A 65 -0.73 7.61 23.48
C GLU A 65 -1.34 7.15 22.16
N PHE A 66 -2.51 7.69 21.82
CA PHE A 66 -3.16 7.45 20.55
C PHE A 66 -2.31 7.90 19.35
N ILE A 67 -1.79 9.14 19.39
CA ILE A 67 -0.92 9.68 18.33
C ILE A 67 0.35 8.82 18.19
N MET A 68 1.00 8.47 19.31
CA MET A 68 2.23 7.67 19.29
C MET A 68 2.04 6.27 18.69
N ARG A 69 0.89 5.62 18.95
CA ARG A 69 0.59 4.30 18.37
C ARG A 69 0.21 4.38 16.89
N LEU A 70 -0.43 5.46 16.44
CA LEU A 70 -0.86 5.61 15.05
C LEU A 70 0.25 6.02 14.10
N ALA A 71 1.20 6.84 14.56
CA ALA A 71 2.29 7.36 13.73
C ALA A 71 3.02 6.27 12.91
N PRO A 72 3.49 5.15 13.50
CA PRO A 72 4.18 4.11 12.73
C PRO A 72 3.25 3.39 11.73
N LEU A 73 1.98 3.18 12.08
CA LEU A 73 1.01 2.53 11.18
C LEU A 73 0.74 3.37 9.94
N TYR A 74 0.60 4.69 10.11
CA TYR A 74 0.45 5.62 8.99
C TYR A 74 1.72 5.71 8.13
N GLN A 75 2.90 5.76 8.77
CA GLN A 75 4.16 5.77 8.03
C GLN A 75 4.31 4.53 7.15
N GLN A 76 4.02 3.35 7.70
CA GLN A 76 4.08 2.09 6.95
C GLN A 76 3.10 2.06 5.78
N ASP A 77 1.84 2.46 5.98
CA ASP A 77 0.83 2.52 4.91
C ASP A 77 1.25 3.48 3.79
N ARG A 78 1.85 4.63 4.15
CA ARG A 78 2.38 5.59 3.17
C ARG A 78 3.57 5.04 2.39
N GLU A 79 4.53 4.40 3.07
CA GLU A 79 5.70 3.80 2.41
C GLU A 79 5.29 2.71 1.43
N GLN A 80 4.34 1.87 1.83
CA GLN A 80 3.81 0.83 0.95
C GLN A 80 3.04 1.42 -0.23
N ALA A 81 2.19 2.44 -0.02
CA ALA A 81 1.48 3.10 -1.12
C ALA A 81 2.46 3.72 -2.15
N ILE A 82 3.60 4.24 -1.69
CA ILE A 82 4.67 4.72 -2.57
C ILE A 82 5.30 3.57 -3.36
N GLN A 83 5.62 2.45 -2.70
CA GLN A 83 6.19 1.27 -3.36
C GLN A 83 5.23 0.68 -4.40
N GLU A 84 3.95 0.52 -4.05
CA GLU A 84 2.92 0.03 -4.98
C GLU A 84 2.76 0.99 -6.17
N GLY A 85 2.76 2.30 -5.93
CA GLY A 85 2.70 3.30 -6.99
C GLY A 85 3.90 3.23 -7.94
N ALA A 86 5.10 3.05 -7.39
CA ALA A 86 6.32 2.89 -8.19
C ALA A 86 6.28 1.62 -9.04
N GLN A 87 5.90 0.47 -8.44
CA GLN A 87 5.79 -0.79 -9.17
C GLN A 87 4.73 -0.73 -10.27
N GLN A 88 3.55 -0.15 -9.99
CA GLN A 88 2.47 -0.01 -10.97
C GLN A 88 2.89 0.85 -12.16
N GLU A 89 3.57 1.98 -11.92
CA GLU A 89 4.01 2.86 -13.01
C GLU A 89 5.16 2.25 -13.80
N ALA A 90 6.15 1.61 -13.14
CA ALA A 90 7.23 0.90 -13.81
C ALA A 90 6.69 -0.23 -14.71
N LEU A 91 5.78 -1.07 -14.19
CA LEU A 91 5.13 -2.13 -14.93
C LEU A 91 4.36 -1.60 -16.14
N LYS A 92 3.55 -0.56 -15.93
CA LYS A 92 2.76 0.07 -17.00
C LYS A 92 3.66 0.64 -18.08
N LEU A 93 4.75 1.30 -17.71
CA LEU A 93 5.71 1.86 -18.66
C LEU A 93 6.39 0.76 -19.48
N VAL A 94 6.89 -0.30 -18.82
CA VAL A 94 7.50 -1.47 -19.47
C VAL A 94 6.54 -2.13 -20.45
N LEU A 95 5.30 -2.42 -20.04
CA LEU A 95 4.31 -3.04 -20.92
C LEU A 95 3.99 -2.16 -22.13
N ARG A 96 3.88 -0.83 -21.96
CA ARG A 96 3.67 0.09 -23.08
C ARG A 96 4.86 0.14 -24.04
N GLN A 97 6.09 0.08 -23.52
CA GLN A 97 7.30 0.03 -24.35
C GLN A 97 7.37 -1.26 -25.16
N LEU A 98 7.11 -2.39 -24.51
CA LEU A 98 7.01 -3.71 -25.15
C LEU A 98 5.96 -3.73 -26.24
N GLN A 99 4.74 -3.29 -25.93
CA GLN A 99 3.65 -3.22 -26.90
C GLN A 99 3.98 -2.32 -28.09
N ARG A 100 4.66 -1.20 -27.84
CA ARG A 100 5.07 -0.27 -28.89
C ARG A 100 6.15 -0.85 -29.80
N ARG A 101 7.07 -1.66 -29.28
CA ARG A 101 8.20 -2.25 -30.02
C ARG A 101 7.80 -3.54 -30.75
N PHE A 102 7.09 -4.43 -30.07
CA PHE A 102 6.86 -5.80 -30.53
C PHE A 102 5.39 -6.12 -30.85
N GLY A 103 4.46 -5.21 -30.56
CA GLY A 103 3.03 -5.43 -30.77
C GLY A 103 2.40 -6.24 -29.63
N GLU A 104 1.58 -7.22 -29.94
CA GLU A 104 0.97 -8.07 -28.91
C GLU A 104 2.04 -8.90 -28.18
N ILE A 105 1.99 -8.87 -26.85
CA ILE A 105 2.93 -9.61 -25.99
C ILE A 105 2.27 -10.94 -25.60
N PRO A 106 2.98 -12.08 -25.72
CA PRO A 106 2.48 -13.36 -25.25
C PRO A 106 2.08 -13.31 -23.76
N GLN A 107 0.92 -13.88 -23.43
CA GLN A 107 0.34 -13.82 -22.08
C GLN A 107 1.31 -14.34 -21.00
N ASN A 108 2.05 -15.40 -21.28
CA ASN A 108 3.03 -15.97 -20.36
C ASN A 108 4.14 -14.97 -20.00
N LEU A 109 4.62 -14.18 -20.98
CA LEU A 109 5.64 -13.17 -20.74
C LEU A 109 5.05 -12.00 -19.94
N GLU A 110 3.84 -11.59 -20.29
CA GLU A 110 3.14 -10.53 -19.56
C GLU A 110 2.93 -10.91 -18.07
N GLU A 111 2.52 -12.13 -17.78
CA GLU A 111 2.37 -12.64 -16.41
C GLU A 111 3.70 -12.68 -15.65
N THR A 112 4.79 -13.10 -16.30
CA THR A 112 6.13 -13.05 -15.69
C THR A 112 6.52 -11.61 -15.36
N ILE A 113 6.33 -10.67 -16.29
CA ILE A 113 6.66 -9.25 -16.10
C ILE A 113 5.83 -8.62 -14.98
N ARG A 114 4.54 -8.94 -14.87
CA ARG A 114 3.65 -8.44 -13.80
C ARG A 114 4.11 -8.81 -12.39
N ASN A 115 4.85 -9.91 -12.26
CA ASN A 115 5.36 -10.40 -10.98
C ASN A 115 6.80 -9.93 -10.68
N LEU A 116 7.42 -9.15 -11.57
CA LEU A 116 8.76 -8.62 -11.32
C LEU A 116 8.73 -7.54 -10.23
N PRO A 117 9.78 -7.50 -9.36
CA PRO A 117 9.98 -6.37 -8.46
C PRO A 117 10.33 -5.10 -9.24
N VAL A 118 10.15 -3.93 -8.60
CA VAL A 118 10.29 -2.63 -9.27
C VAL A 118 11.69 -2.44 -9.88
N GLU A 119 12.74 -2.88 -9.20
CA GLU A 119 14.12 -2.75 -9.66
C GLU A 119 14.34 -3.56 -10.95
N ARG A 120 13.75 -4.76 -11.03
CA ARG A 120 13.82 -5.60 -12.24
C ARG A 120 13.00 -5.01 -13.38
N LEU A 121 11.88 -4.33 -13.09
CA LEU A 121 11.10 -3.62 -14.11
C LEU A 121 11.89 -2.43 -14.67
N GLU A 122 12.58 -1.69 -13.82
CA GLU A 122 13.46 -0.58 -14.23
C GLU A 122 14.64 -1.08 -15.08
N ASP A 123 15.31 -2.15 -14.64
CA ASP A 123 16.38 -2.80 -15.41
C ASP A 123 15.90 -3.30 -16.78
N LEU A 124 14.71 -3.93 -16.81
CA LEU A 124 14.08 -4.35 -18.05
C LEU A 124 13.82 -3.14 -18.96
N GLY A 125 13.31 -2.04 -18.42
CA GLY A 125 13.09 -0.79 -19.17
C GLY A 125 14.34 -0.29 -19.91
N LEU A 126 15.52 -0.43 -19.29
CA LEU A 126 16.80 -0.09 -19.93
C LEU A 126 17.21 -1.15 -20.97
N ALA A 127 17.16 -2.44 -20.61
CA ALA A 127 17.56 -3.54 -21.48
C ALA A 127 16.71 -3.63 -22.76
N LEU A 128 15.44 -3.20 -22.70
CA LEU A 128 14.53 -3.11 -23.85
C LEU A 128 15.09 -2.25 -24.99
N LEU A 129 16.00 -1.32 -24.71
CA LEU A 129 16.63 -0.48 -25.72
C LEU A 129 17.53 -1.30 -26.66
N ASP A 130 18.14 -2.37 -26.14
CA ASP A 130 19.08 -3.23 -26.86
C ASP A 130 18.42 -4.46 -27.50
N PHE A 131 17.17 -4.77 -27.14
CA PHE A 131 16.46 -5.93 -27.69
C PHE A 131 16.04 -5.70 -29.14
N ASN A 132 16.14 -6.76 -29.95
CA ASN A 132 15.68 -6.75 -31.35
C ASN A 132 14.48 -7.68 -31.56
N THR A 133 14.28 -8.65 -30.66
CA THR A 133 13.25 -9.69 -30.78
C THR A 133 12.60 -10.00 -29.43
N LEU A 134 11.44 -10.67 -29.48
CA LEU A 134 10.82 -11.25 -28.28
C LEU A 134 11.66 -12.38 -27.66
N THR A 135 12.55 -13.01 -28.43
CA THR A 135 13.50 -14.01 -27.90
C THR A 135 14.53 -13.37 -26.97
N ASP A 136 14.97 -12.15 -27.25
CA ASP A 136 15.88 -11.41 -26.35
C ASP A 136 15.22 -11.13 -25.00
N LEU A 137 13.94 -10.76 -25.03
CA LEU A 137 13.11 -10.57 -23.83
C LEU A 137 12.96 -11.88 -23.04
N ASP A 138 12.61 -12.97 -23.70
CA ASP A 138 12.40 -14.26 -23.05
C ASP A 138 13.70 -14.76 -22.38
N ASN A 139 14.84 -14.63 -23.07
CA ASN A 139 16.16 -14.97 -22.51
C ASN A 139 16.53 -14.08 -21.31
N TRP A 140 16.17 -12.79 -21.33
CA TRP A 140 16.44 -11.90 -20.19
C TRP A 140 15.58 -12.22 -18.96
N LEU A 141 14.32 -12.63 -19.19
CA LEU A 141 13.39 -13.04 -18.14
C LEU A 141 13.80 -14.38 -17.51
N HIS A 142 14.43 -15.26 -18.30
CA HIS A 142 14.84 -16.61 -17.92
C HIS A 142 16.35 -16.83 -18.21
N PRO A 143 17.25 -16.19 -17.45
CA PRO A 143 18.70 -16.25 -17.68
C PRO A 143 19.34 -17.61 -17.41
#